data_AF-A0A4U9T8H5-F1
#
_entry.id   AF-A0A4U9T8H5-F1
#
_cell.length_a   1.000
_cell.length_b   1.000
_cell.length_c   1.000
_cell.angle_alpha   90.00
_cell.angle_beta   90.00
_cell.angle_gamma   90.00
#
_symmetry.space_group_name_H-M   'P 1'
#
loop_
_entity.id
_entity.type
_entity.pdbx_description
1 polymer ?
#
loop_
_entity_poly.entity_id
_entity_poly.type
_entity_poly.pdbx_seq_one_letter_code
_entity_poly.pdbx_strand_id
1 'polypeptide(L)'
;MNICSKVNLRIFLWATFIGGAISSLVKSGSEANMPPRIVGEASPPALNIDAWLGWLGINSHSMDYVYQSVTIPGAVMLYHWMFSFIFAGLYVLVSAYTPKIRLWYGAAYGIVITLVMARFPYPGARIQASGLSLR
;
A
#
# COMPACT_ATOMS: atom_id res chain seq x y z
N MET A 1 -0.48 -23.28 15.26
CA MET A 1 0.48 -22.56 16.13
C MET A 1 -0.30 -21.71 17.11
N ASN A 2 0.03 -21.72 18.41
CA ASN A 2 -0.67 -20.88 19.39
C ASN A 2 -0.01 -19.49 19.41
N ILE A 3 -0.61 -18.51 18.72
CA ILE A 3 -0.02 -17.16 18.55
C ILE A 3 0.05 -16.38 19.86
N CYS A 4 -0.82 -16.68 20.82
CA CYS A 4 -0.87 -16.01 22.12
C CYS A 4 0.29 -16.36 23.06
N SER A 5 1.22 -17.25 22.67
CA SER A 5 2.44 -17.43 23.47
C SER A 5 3.31 -16.17 23.38
N LYS A 6 3.93 -15.75 24.50
CA LYS A 6 4.78 -14.54 24.53
C LYS A 6 5.84 -14.54 23.44
N VAL A 7 6.42 -15.71 23.12
CA VAL A 7 7.45 -15.84 22.08
C VAL A 7 6.86 -15.66 20.69
N ASN A 8 5.75 -16.32 20.36
CA ASN A 8 5.13 -16.22 19.04
C ASN A 8 4.56 -14.82 18.78
N LEU A 9 4.01 -14.17 19.81
CA LEU A 9 3.54 -12.79 19.73
C LEU A 9 4.70 -11.82 19.45
N ARG A 10 5.84 -11.98 20.12
CA ARG A 10 7.03 -11.16 19.86
C ARG A 10 7.55 -11.37 18.44
N ILE A 11 7.63 -12.62 17.98
CA ILE A 11 8.04 -12.93 16.60
C ILE A 11 7.08 -12.29 15.60
N PHE A 12 5.77 -12.40 15.84
CA PHE A 12 4.75 -11.79 14.99
C PHE A 12 4.92 -10.27 14.89
N LEU A 13 5.07 -9.58 16.03
CA LEU A 13 5.23 -8.13 16.07
C LEU A 13 6.51 -7.68 15.37
N TRP A 14 7.64 -8.33 15.65
CA TRP A 14 8.93 -7.98 15.02
C TRP A 14 8.96 -8.29 13.53
N ALA A 15 8.44 -9.44 13.11
CA ALA A 15 8.39 -9.80 11.70
C ALA A 15 7.45 -8.86 10.91
N THR A 16 6.31 -8.49 11.50
CA THR A 16 5.39 -7.52 10.89
C THR A 16 6.02 -6.14 10.80
N PHE A 17 6.72 -5.70 11.85
CA PHE A 17 7.37 -4.39 11.86
C PHE A 17 8.49 -4.30 10.83
N ILE A 18 9.42 -5.26 10.82
CA ILE A 18 10.56 -5.25 9.88
C ILE A 18 10.06 -5.48 8.45
N GLY A 19 9.16 -6.44 8.23
CA GLY A 19 8.61 -6.74 6.92
C GLY A 19 7.77 -5.59 6.36
N GLY A 20 6.98 -4.94 7.21
CA GLY A 20 6.18 -3.77 6.85
C GLY A 20 7.05 -2.56 6.49
N ALA A 21 8.12 -2.30 7.26
CA ALA A 21 9.07 -1.21 6.97
C ALA A 21 9.82 -1.42 5.65
N ILE A 22 10.32 -2.63 5.38
CA ILE A 22 10.99 -2.92 4.09
C ILE A 22 9.98 -2.83 2.95
N SER A 23 8.78 -3.38 3.11
CA SER A 23 7.73 -3.34 2.09
C SER A 23 7.29 -1.91 1.78
N SER A 24 7.18 -1.03 2.77
CA SER A 24 6.76 0.36 2.56
C SER A 24 7.79 1.14 1.77
N LEU A 25 9.08 0.93 2.02
CA LEU A 25 10.18 1.51 1.24
C LEU A 25 10.16 1.04 -0.21
N VAL A 26 9.93 -0.25 -0.45
CA VAL A 26 9.82 -0.79 -1.82
C VAL A 26 8.60 -0.21 -2.51
N LYS A 27 7.46 -0.09 -1.81
CA LYS A 27 6.22 0.45 -2.36
C LYS A 27 6.38 1.92 -2.74
N SER A 28 6.84 2.76 -1.82
CA SER A 28 7.05 4.19 -2.06
C SER A 28 8.15 4.45 -3.09
N GLY A 29 9.24 3.68 -3.05
CA GLY A 29 10.34 3.76 -4.02
C GLY A 29 9.93 3.31 -5.43
N SER A 30 9.11 2.27 -5.55
CA SER A 30 8.56 1.83 -6.84
C SER A 30 7.59 2.86 -7.42
N GLU A 31 6.80 3.53 -6.58
CA GLU A 31 5.83 4.52 -7.01
C GLU A 31 6.48 5.82 -7.51
N ALA A 32 7.64 6.19 -6.95
CA ALA A 32 8.41 7.33 -7.45
C ALA A 32 8.91 7.11 -8.90
N ASN A 33 9.17 5.86 -9.30
CA ASN A 33 9.83 5.52 -10.55
C ASN A 33 8.92 4.85 -11.60
N MET A 34 7.78 4.25 -11.20
CA MET A 34 6.94 3.45 -12.10
C MET A 34 5.43 3.56 -11.77
N PRO A 35 4.56 3.82 -12.77
CA PRO A 35 4.87 4.28 -14.13
C PRO A 35 5.40 5.73 -14.13
N PRO A 36 6.22 6.13 -15.14
CA PRO A 36 6.61 7.53 -15.30
C PRO A 36 5.36 8.40 -15.38
N ARG A 37 5.10 9.19 -14.33
CA ARG A 37 3.93 10.07 -14.31
C ARG A 37 4.25 11.33 -15.06
N ILE A 38 3.32 11.76 -15.90
CA ILE A 38 3.37 13.10 -16.47
C ILE A 38 3.19 14.09 -15.31
N VAL A 39 3.94 15.20 -15.33
CA VAL A 39 3.85 16.24 -14.31
C VAL A 39 2.39 16.69 -14.19
N GLY A 40 1.76 16.45 -13.04
CA GLY A 40 0.36 16.80 -12.76
C GLY A 40 -0.62 15.64 -12.65
N GLU A 41 -0.23 14.40 -12.96
CA GLU A 41 -1.11 13.24 -12.72
C GLU A 41 -1.10 12.82 -11.24
N ALA A 42 -2.29 12.81 -10.64
CA ALA A 42 -2.48 12.37 -9.26
C ALA A 42 -2.19 10.86 -9.11
N SER A 43 -1.54 10.49 -8.01
CA SER A 43 -1.28 9.10 -7.68
C SER A 43 -2.57 8.29 -7.57
N PRO A 44 -2.61 7.02 -8.00
CA PRO A 44 -3.66 6.10 -7.61
C PRO A 44 -3.95 6.08 -6.09
N PRO A 45 -2.96 6.12 -5.17
CA PRO A 45 -3.23 6.26 -3.74
C PRO A 45 -3.75 7.65 -3.33
N ALA A 46 -3.37 8.74 -4.02
CA ALA A 46 -3.91 10.07 -3.79
C ALA A 46 -5.40 10.12 -4.16
N LEU A 47 -5.75 9.57 -5.33
CA LEU A 47 -7.14 9.40 -5.77
C LEU A 47 -7.95 8.53 -4.81
N ASN A 48 -7.36 7.48 -4.24
CA ASN A 48 -8.04 6.65 -3.24
C ASN A 48 -8.30 7.40 -1.93
N ILE A 49 -7.33 8.20 -1.46
CA ILE A 49 -7.49 9.06 -0.28
C ILE A 49 -8.60 10.08 -0.54
N ASP A 50 -8.55 10.79 -1.66
CA ASP A 50 -9.56 11.81 -2.00
C ASP A 50 -10.95 11.19 -2.19
N ALA A 51 -11.05 10.01 -2.81
CA ALA A 51 -12.34 9.34 -3.01
C ALA A 51 -12.94 8.76 -1.72
N TRP A 52 -12.12 8.26 -0.79
CA TRP A 52 -12.61 7.59 0.42
C TRP A 52 -12.68 8.50 1.63
N LEU A 53 -11.81 9.51 1.70
CA LEU A 53 -11.63 10.40 2.84
C LEU A 53 -11.93 11.87 2.49
N GLY A 54 -12.13 12.22 1.21
CA GLY A 54 -12.44 13.59 0.79
C GLY A 54 -13.76 14.13 1.38
N TRP A 55 -14.76 13.26 1.61
CA TRP A 55 -16.00 13.66 2.31
C TRP A 55 -15.80 14.00 3.79
N LEU A 56 -14.69 13.54 4.40
CA LEU A 56 -14.26 13.89 5.76
C LEU A 56 -13.33 15.13 5.77
N GLY A 57 -13.09 15.76 4.61
CA GLY A 57 -12.17 16.88 4.48
C GLY A 57 -10.68 16.50 4.53
N ILE A 58 -10.36 15.20 4.45
CA ILE A 58 -8.98 14.70 4.41
C ILE A 58 -8.65 14.39 2.94
N ASN A 59 -7.71 15.13 2.39
CA ASN A 59 -7.26 15.00 1.01
C ASN A 59 -5.81 14.51 0.96
N SER A 60 -5.35 14.11 -0.22
CA SER A 60 -3.97 13.67 -0.50
C SER A 60 -2.92 14.72 -0.12
N HIS A 61 -3.32 15.99 -0.08
CA HIS A 61 -2.49 17.15 0.26
C HIS A 61 -2.54 17.56 1.74
N SER A 62 -3.35 16.89 2.57
CA SER A 62 -3.57 17.29 3.97
C SER A 62 -2.31 17.21 4.84
N MET A 63 -1.25 16.54 4.37
CA MET A 63 0.01 16.39 5.11
C MET A 63 1.23 16.66 4.20
N ASP A 64 1.08 17.57 3.25
CA ASP A 64 2.18 17.96 2.38
C ASP A 64 3.16 18.87 3.11
N TYR A 65 4.45 18.60 2.92
CA TYR A 65 5.51 19.45 3.46
C TYR A 65 6.60 19.67 2.43
N VAL A 66 7.24 20.84 2.47
CA VAL A 66 8.32 21.19 1.53
C VAL A 66 9.67 20.85 2.17
N TYR A 67 10.44 20.02 1.50
CA TYR A 67 11.81 19.68 1.88
C TYR A 67 12.75 19.95 0.70
N GLN A 68 13.76 20.81 0.90
CA GLN A 68 14.71 21.20 -0.15
C GLN A 68 14.04 21.66 -1.47
N SER A 69 12.96 22.45 -1.37
CA SER A 69 12.16 22.94 -2.51
C SER A 69 11.37 21.87 -3.27
N VAL A 70 11.29 20.65 -2.73
CA VAL A 70 10.44 19.57 -3.24
C VAL A 70 9.25 19.39 -2.29
N THR A 71 8.04 19.37 -2.84
CA THR A 71 6.81 19.08 -2.07
C THR A 71 6.70 17.58 -1.88
N ILE A 72 6.74 17.12 -0.64
CA ILE A 72 6.62 15.71 -0.27
C ILE A 72 5.17 15.44 0.16
N PRO A 73 4.45 14.55 -0.54
CA PRO A 73 3.07 14.21 -0.18
C PRO A 73 3.04 13.24 1.01
N GLY A 74 3.03 13.80 2.22
CA GLY A 74 3.12 13.02 3.46
C GLY A 74 1.94 12.07 3.66
N ALA A 75 0.72 12.46 3.27
CA ALA A 75 -0.47 11.63 3.43
C ALA A 75 -0.39 10.36 2.56
N VAL A 76 0.11 10.50 1.33
CA VAL A 76 0.36 9.38 0.41
C VAL A 76 1.46 8.46 0.97
N MET A 77 2.53 9.02 1.51
CA MET A 77 3.60 8.25 2.16
C MET A 77 3.07 7.42 3.34
N LEU A 78 2.25 8.02 4.20
CA LEU A 78 1.66 7.35 5.35
C LEU A 78 0.71 6.22 4.91
N TYR A 79 -0.07 6.45 3.85
CA TYR A 79 -0.92 5.42 3.27
C TYR A 79 -0.12 4.19 2.83
N HIS A 80 1.02 4.38 2.15
CA HIS A 80 1.92 3.28 1.79
C HIS A 80 2.45 2.52 3.00
N TRP A 81 2.83 3.23 4.06
CA TRP A 81 3.31 2.63 5.29
C TRP A 81 2.23 1.76 5.95
N MET A 82 1.03 2.32 6.17
CA MET A 82 -0.07 1.60 6.80
C MET A 82 -0.49 0.37 5.99
N PHE A 83 -0.60 0.52 4.66
CA PHE A 83 -0.90 -0.57 3.75
C PHE A 83 0.12 -1.70 3.88
N SER A 84 1.42 -1.38 3.83
CA SER A 84 2.48 -2.39 3.97
C SER A 84 2.48 -3.09 5.33
N PHE A 85 2.25 -2.40 6.44
CA PHE A 85 2.17 -3.06 7.76
C PHE A 85 0.99 -4.02 7.87
N ILE A 86 -0.19 -3.65 7.35
CA ILE A 86 -1.38 -4.50 7.37
C ILE A 86 -1.12 -5.79 6.59
N PHE A 87 -0.57 -5.69 5.36
CA PHE A 87 -0.31 -6.86 4.52
C PHE A 87 0.89 -7.69 4.99
N ALA A 88 1.90 -7.08 5.63
CA ALA A 88 2.97 -7.81 6.29
C ALA A 88 2.43 -8.60 7.49
N GLY A 89 1.56 -7.99 8.32
CA GLY A 89 0.92 -8.67 9.44
C GLY A 89 0.03 -9.82 8.97
N LEU A 90 -0.76 -9.60 7.92
CA LEU A 90 -1.59 -10.63 7.29
C LEU A 90 -0.73 -11.80 6.79
N TYR A 91 0.40 -11.52 6.13
CA TYR A 91 1.34 -12.55 5.67
C TYR A 91 1.85 -13.41 6.82
N VAL A 92 2.36 -12.78 7.88
CA VAL A 92 2.93 -13.50 9.03
C VAL A 92 1.84 -14.33 9.72
N LEU A 93 0.64 -13.77 9.89
CA LEU A 93 -0.51 -14.46 10.48
C LEU A 93 -0.90 -15.69 9.66
N VAL A 94 -1.10 -15.53 8.36
CA VAL A 94 -1.53 -16.61 7.47
C VAL A 94 -0.44 -17.68 7.33
N SER A 95 0.83 -17.27 7.29
CA SER A 95 1.97 -18.19 7.24
C SER A 95 2.09 -19.10 8.47
N ALA A 96 1.56 -18.66 9.62
CA ALA A 96 1.54 -19.45 10.85
C ALA A 96 0.55 -20.63 10.81
N TYR A 97 -0.51 -20.52 9.99
CA TYR A 97 -1.50 -21.59 9.80
C TYR A 97 -1.24 -22.41 8.54
N THR A 98 -0.71 -21.77 7.50
CA THR A 98 -0.51 -22.38 6.18
C THR A 98 0.94 -22.22 5.72
N PRO A 99 1.83 -23.18 6.03
CA PRO A 99 3.25 -23.06 5.67
C PRO A 99 3.47 -23.03 4.15
N LYS A 100 2.48 -23.49 3.35
CA LYS A 100 2.48 -23.41 1.89
C LYS A 100 2.53 -21.97 1.36
N ILE A 101 2.11 -20.97 2.12
CA ILE A 101 2.19 -19.56 1.70
C ILE A 101 3.62 -19.01 1.78
N ARG A 102 4.52 -19.69 2.48
CA ARG A 102 5.96 -19.39 2.50
C ARG A 102 6.70 -19.92 1.27
N LEU A 103 5.98 -20.55 0.33
CA LEU A 103 6.51 -21.08 -0.92
C LEU A 103 7.22 -19.94 -1.69
N TRP A 104 8.44 -20.22 -2.16
CA TRP A 104 9.33 -19.25 -2.84
C TRP A 104 9.64 -18.01 -1.99
N TYR A 105 9.90 -18.21 -0.70
CA TYR A 105 10.23 -17.13 0.25
C TYR A 105 9.15 -16.03 0.36
N GLY A 106 7.90 -16.33 0.02
CA GLY A 106 6.79 -15.37 0.03
C GLY A 106 6.57 -14.64 -1.30
N ALA A 107 7.32 -14.97 -2.36
CA ALA A 107 7.11 -14.38 -3.69
C ALA A 107 5.70 -14.66 -4.24
N ALA A 108 5.16 -15.86 -3.99
CA ALA A 108 3.80 -16.22 -4.41
C ALA A 108 2.75 -15.30 -3.78
N TYR A 109 2.89 -14.98 -2.49
CA TYR A 109 2.00 -14.06 -1.80
C TYR A 109 2.09 -12.63 -2.37
N GLY A 110 3.31 -12.16 -2.66
CA GLY A 110 3.52 -10.87 -3.30
C GLY A 110 2.86 -10.78 -4.68
N ILE A 111 2.98 -11.82 -5.51
CA ILE A 111 2.35 -11.87 -6.84
C ILE A 111 0.83 -11.84 -6.71
N VAL A 112 0.25 -12.64 -5.81
CA VAL A 112 -1.19 -12.68 -5.58
C VAL A 112 -1.71 -11.31 -5.15
N ILE A 113 -1.06 -10.65 -4.19
CA ILE A 113 -1.47 -9.30 -3.77
C ILE A 113 -1.33 -8.29 -4.89
N THR A 114 -0.24 -8.32 -5.64
CA THR A 114 -0.06 -7.40 -6.77
C THR A 114 -1.19 -7.56 -7.79
N LEU A 115 -1.57 -8.79 -8.13
CA LEU A 115 -2.69 -9.04 -9.06
C LEU A 115 -4.03 -8.60 -8.48
N VAL A 116 -4.32 -8.95 -7.22
CA VAL A 116 -5.58 -8.58 -6.55
C VAL A 116 -5.70 -7.07 -6.43
N MET A 117 -4.63 -6.38 -6.05
CA MET A 117 -4.64 -4.93 -5.80
C MET A 117 -4.57 -4.12 -7.08
N ALA A 118 -3.82 -4.58 -8.09
CA ALA A 118 -3.85 -3.96 -9.41
C ALA A 118 -5.22 -4.10 -10.08
N ARG A 119 -5.96 -5.17 -9.79
CA ARG A 119 -7.32 -5.41 -10.30
C ARG A 119 -8.42 -4.94 -9.35
N PHE A 120 -8.08 -4.40 -8.17
CA PHE A 120 -9.08 -4.02 -7.18
C PHE A 120 -9.88 -2.81 -7.69
N PRO A 121 -11.20 -2.92 -7.86
CA PRO A 121 -12.00 -1.82 -8.38
C PRO A 121 -12.17 -0.75 -7.28
N TYR A 122 -11.40 0.34 -7.36
CA TYR A 122 -11.73 1.56 -6.63
C TYR A 122 -12.72 2.41 -7.45
N PRO A 123 -13.69 3.10 -6.82
CA PRO A 123 -14.79 3.78 -7.50
C PRO A 123 -14.36 4.79 -8.59
N GLY A 124 -13.15 5.37 -8.49
CA GLY A 124 -12.60 6.31 -9.47
C GLY A 124 -12.19 5.68 -10.81
N ALA A 125 -11.91 4.38 -10.88
CA ALA A 125 -11.55 3.71 -12.13
C ALA A 125 -12.72 3.70 -13.15
N ARG A 126 -13.97 3.75 -12.67
CA ARG A 126 -15.16 3.86 -13.53
C ARG A 126 -15.36 5.25 -14.14
N ILE A 127 -14.85 6.30 -13.48
CA ILE A 127 -15.03 7.69 -13.93
C ILE A 127 -14.01 8.04 -15.04
N GLN A 128 -12.78 7.52 -14.95
CA GLN A 128 -11.80 7.68 -16.04
C GLN A 128 -12.20 6.90 -17.30
N ALA A 129 -12.77 5.70 -17.14
CA ALA A 129 -13.19 4.86 -18.26
C ALA A 129 -14.45 5.38 -18.99
N SER A 130 -15.30 6.18 -18.35
CA SER A 130 -16.47 6.80 -18.97
C SER A 130 -16.17 8.13 -19.67
N GLY A 131 -14.99 8.73 -19.42
CA GLY A 131 -14.54 9.97 -20.08
C GLY A 131 -13.96 9.79 -21.49
N LEU A 132 -13.75 8.54 -21.94
CA LEU A 132 -13.11 8.23 -23.23
C LEU A 132 -14.10 8.03 -24.41
N SER A 133 -15.35 8.47 -24.28
CA SER A 133 -16.40 8.31 -25.30
C SER A 133 -16.97 9.62 -25.87
N LEU A 134 -16.59 10.80 -25.38
CA LEU A 134 -17.07 12.07 -25.94
C LEU A 134 -16.00 13.16 -25.81
N ARG A 135 -14.98 13.09 -26.67
CA ARG A 135 -14.25 14.24 -27.24
C ARG A 135 -13.41 13.75 -28.42
#